data_AF-A0A3B8V8M3-F1
#
_entry.id   AF-A0A3B8V8M3-F1
#
_cell.length_a   1.000
_cell.length_b   1.000
_cell.length_c   1.000
_cell.angle_alpha   90.00
_cell.angle_beta   90.00
_cell.angle_gamma   90.00
#
_symmetry.space_group_name_H-M   'P 1'
#
loop_
_entity.id
_entity.type
_entity.pdbx_description
1 polymer ?
#
loop_
_entity_poly.entity_id
_entity_poly.type
_entity_poly.pdbx_seq_one_letter_code
_entity_poly.pdbx_strand_id
1 'polypeptide(L)'
;MKITKFLAAALSLILVVSVCSCSPKNEADAKVLLCYAGDSNDEFGGGVYAAAKDEAKCGFKTLELGKNADNYRRAVEEEIAKGGIETVAIVGKEAYNGLSGYVKSFKGMNFIVLDAALREVRENVCALEFQPEEYGYLGGRAIAESGAQKAGYVSVYENGFDNRVLYGFLQGVGNASVSVKHIEEQTNVVKAEDYASSVYQNGVTAIFDTSGRSALGSLDAAKKNGGTIYFGGVNLKNAAKESKDDATLETVRGGIEKNYVEAMNTIRDMAKNGFETGTTKYLSAKDDAFICDMSAENVKYLSDNPQDFERLSDEKIAKDDSAYTPKHSVDSAYHEAVPSCADTNDWKYHPRAGSGNGNKPLGWKGVGIWSTIYLQNGQNPVSNTGIEFQNMKIWAYTKSSGWVLLEHANPKGAFYDENFGNDAHKNFMSNSINYAEEKRTRIKLDYATLGYNYHPFGSQIDLVEMGLLNQDGSVKNNETLYILSEMDIRLCVWDASQPSDIDEAKYVANIGADWWREKGLQWTPDWNSNKDVCVGQFRTITQDWKRLYMTNVPSAIYEEIFKDFPFNQ
;
A
#
# COMPACT_ATOMS: atom_id res chain seq x y z
N MET A 1 24.68 85.98 -1.26
CA MET A 1 25.25 85.20 -2.38
C MET A 1 24.38 83.96 -2.56
N LYS A 2 23.40 83.95 -3.49
CA LYS A 2 23.50 83.50 -4.90
C LYS A 2 24.30 82.18 -5.06
N ILE A 3 23.59 81.04 -5.19
CA ILE A 3 23.24 80.30 -6.44
C ILE A 3 24.45 79.46 -6.93
N THR A 4 24.36 78.13 -6.97
CA THR A 4 23.96 77.29 -8.15
C THR A 4 23.37 75.95 -7.66
N LYS A 5 22.11 75.54 -7.93
CA LYS A 5 21.45 74.98 -9.14
C LYS A 5 22.21 73.86 -9.88
N PHE A 6 21.64 72.64 -9.90
CA PHE A 6 21.08 71.85 -11.04
C PHE A 6 20.75 70.42 -10.51
N LEU A 7 19.49 69.94 -10.41
CA LEU A 7 18.51 69.42 -11.39
C LEU A 7 18.53 67.87 -11.55
N ALA A 8 17.31 67.30 -11.69
CA ALA A 8 16.92 65.89 -11.91
C ALA A 8 16.75 65.03 -10.63
N ALA A 9 15.65 64.31 -10.37
CA ALA A 9 14.53 63.91 -11.20
C ALA A 9 13.25 63.76 -10.35
N ALA A 10 12.12 64.15 -10.94
CA ALA A 10 10.78 63.84 -10.48
C ALA A 10 10.23 62.63 -11.26
N LEU A 11 9.22 61.97 -10.67
CA LEU A 11 8.33 60.93 -11.22
C LEU A 11 8.85 59.48 -11.28
N SER A 12 8.48 58.70 -10.27
CA SER A 12 7.55 57.57 -10.45
C SER A 12 7.15 57.00 -9.09
N LEU A 13 6.04 57.50 -8.54
CA LEU A 13 5.31 56.83 -7.46
C LEU A 13 4.12 56.14 -8.12
N ILE A 14 4.36 54.98 -8.72
CA ILE A 14 3.29 54.09 -9.20
C ILE A 14 2.86 53.24 -8.01
N LEU A 15 1.57 53.31 -7.71
CA LEU A 15 0.83 52.46 -6.78
C LEU A 15 1.23 50.99 -6.94
N VAL A 16 1.81 50.40 -5.89
CA VAL A 16 1.70 48.96 -5.63
C VAL A 16 0.57 48.80 -4.62
N VAL A 17 -0.65 48.77 -5.14
CA VAL A 17 -1.79 48.18 -4.43
C VAL A 17 -1.76 46.70 -4.77
N SER A 18 -0.90 45.95 -4.06
CA SER A 18 -1.11 44.51 -3.88
C SER A 18 -1.98 44.36 -2.64
N VAL A 19 -3.29 44.30 -2.85
CA VAL A 19 -4.22 43.94 -1.77
C VAL A 19 -4.09 42.43 -1.57
N CYS A 20 -3.05 42.00 -0.86
CA CYS A 20 -3.21 40.86 0.04
C CYS A 20 -4.17 41.33 1.13
N SER A 21 -5.46 41.03 0.97
CA SER A 21 -6.44 41.24 2.03
C SER A 21 -6.22 40.20 3.14
N CYS A 22 -5.09 40.30 3.84
CA CYS A 22 -4.92 39.63 5.13
C CYS A 22 -5.76 40.41 6.14
N SER A 23 -6.84 39.80 6.63
CA SER A 23 -7.58 40.30 7.78
C SER A 23 -6.64 40.48 8.98
N PRO A 24 -6.89 41.44 9.88
CA PRO A 24 -6.06 41.62 11.07
C PRO A 24 -6.05 40.35 11.93
N LYS A 25 -4.86 40.00 12.48
CA LYS A 25 -4.65 38.88 13.41
C LYS A 25 -5.74 38.85 14.47
N ASN A 26 -6.57 37.81 14.46
CA ASN A 26 -7.69 37.65 15.39
C ASN A 26 -7.19 36.96 16.67
N GLU A 27 -7.56 37.47 17.84
CA GLU A 27 -7.05 37.00 19.15
C GLU A 27 -7.42 35.54 19.46
N ALA A 28 -8.52 35.05 18.89
CA ALA A 28 -8.94 33.66 18.97
C ALA A 28 -8.07 32.69 18.13
N ASP A 29 -7.45 33.17 17.05
CA ASP A 29 -6.63 32.33 16.18
C ASP A 29 -5.31 31.96 16.92
N ALA A 30 -4.78 32.87 17.74
CA ALA A 30 -3.58 32.65 18.56
C ALA A 30 -3.74 31.57 19.65
N LYS A 31 -4.98 31.14 19.91
CA LYS A 31 -5.31 30.10 20.90
C LYS A 31 -5.35 28.69 20.33
N VAL A 32 -5.20 28.54 19.01
CA VAL A 32 -5.12 27.24 18.35
C VAL A 32 -3.66 26.91 18.07
N LEU A 33 -3.23 25.73 18.51
CA LEU A 33 -1.95 25.13 18.13
C LEU A 33 -2.17 24.14 16.98
N LEU A 34 -1.66 24.47 15.81
CA LEU A 34 -1.70 23.63 14.62
C LEU A 34 -0.42 22.78 14.55
N CYS A 35 -0.55 21.47 14.75
CA CYS A 35 0.54 20.51 14.77
C CYS A 35 0.57 19.70 13.48
N TYR A 36 1.76 19.55 12.89
CA TYR A 36 1.96 18.73 11.70
C TYR A 36 3.29 17.98 11.73
N ALA A 37 3.33 16.82 11.07
CA ALA A 37 4.50 15.96 10.94
C ALA A 37 5.18 16.13 9.58
N GLY A 38 6.31 15.45 9.35
CA GLY A 38 6.95 15.39 8.04
C GLY A 38 7.87 16.59 7.71
N ASP A 39 8.15 16.76 6.43
CA ASP A 39 8.92 17.89 5.89
C ASP A 39 7.94 18.84 5.19
N SER A 40 7.77 20.05 5.73
CA SER A 40 6.85 21.05 5.18
C SER A 40 7.22 21.55 3.77
N ASN A 41 8.34 21.09 3.20
CA ASN A 41 8.72 21.37 1.81
C ASN A 41 8.47 20.17 0.85
N ASP A 42 8.04 19.02 1.35
CA ASP A 42 7.72 17.85 0.50
C ASP A 42 6.32 18.01 -0.09
N GLU A 43 6.15 18.23 -1.39
CA GLU A 43 4.81 18.43 -1.98
C GLU A 43 3.91 17.17 -1.91
N PHE A 44 4.47 15.96 -1.74
CA PHE A 44 3.72 14.71 -1.67
C PHE A 44 3.30 14.31 -0.26
N GLY A 45 4.16 14.57 0.74
CA GLY A 45 3.90 14.24 2.14
C GLY A 45 3.60 15.46 3.01
N GLY A 46 4.01 16.65 2.57
CA GLY A 46 3.93 17.91 3.29
C GLY A 46 3.34 19.09 2.51
N GLY A 47 2.79 18.89 1.31
CA GLY A 47 1.99 19.89 0.59
C GLY A 47 0.73 20.30 1.36
N VAL A 48 0.13 19.34 2.09
CA VAL A 48 -0.92 19.57 3.09
C VAL A 48 -0.46 20.59 4.14
N TYR A 49 0.82 20.53 4.52
CA TYR A 49 1.44 21.42 5.49
C TYR A 49 1.96 22.71 4.85
N ALA A 50 2.33 22.72 3.57
CA ALA A 50 2.74 23.91 2.84
C ALA A 50 1.55 24.86 2.60
N ALA A 51 0.37 24.36 2.24
CA ALA A 51 -0.86 25.16 2.17
C ALA A 51 -1.25 25.69 3.56
N ALA A 52 -1.18 24.84 4.60
CA ALA A 52 -1.41 25.24 5.99
C ALA A 52 -0.34 26.23 6.54
N LYS A 53 0.90 26.17 6.02
CA LYS A 53 2.05 26.99 6.42
C LYS A 53 2.12 28.30 5.64
N ASP A 54 1.67 28.35 4.38
CA ASP A 54 1.42 29.61 3.66
C ASP A 54 0.23 30.35 4.28
N GLU A 55 -0.72 29.59 4.83
CA GLU A 55 -1.72 30.02 5.80
C GLU A 55 -1.15 30.26 7.22
N ALA A 56 0.17 30.28 7.47
CA ALA A 56 0.69 30.92 8.70
C ALA A 56 0.30 32.43 8.76
N LYS A 57 -0.22 32.99 7.66
CA LYS A 57 -0.97 34.25 7.58
C LYS A 57 -2.33 34.24 8.30
N CYS A 58 -2.82 33.09 8.73
CA CYS A 58 -4.14 32.83 9.31
C CYS A 58 -4.23 32.90 10.82
N GLY A 59 -3.16 33.33 11.48
CA GLY A 59 -3.17 33.70 12.90
C GLY A 59 -2.97 32.56 13.89
N PHE A 60 -2.95 31.30 13.43
CA PHE A 60 -2.67 30.14 14.27
C PHE A 60 -1.21 30.09 14.76
N LYS A 61 -0.99 29.49 15.93
CA LYS A 61 0.34 29.08 16.36
C LYS A 61 0.66 27.75 15.71
N THR A 62 1.78 27.63 15.01
CA THR A 62 2.16 26.40 14.28
C THR A 62 3.28 25.66 15.00
N LEU A 63 3.27 24.32 14.89
CA LEU A 63 4.32 23.43 15.42
C LEU A 63 4.61 22.31 14.42
N GLU A 64 5.80 22.35 13.83
CA GLU A 64 6.36 21.26 13.02
C GLU A 64 6.98 20.21 13.94
N LEU A 65 6.44 18.99 13.93
CA LEU A 65 6.83 17.88 14.79
C LEU A 65 8.06 17.13 14.25
N GLY A 66 8.39 17.30 12.96
CA GLY A 66 9.47 16.61 12.26
C GLY A 66 9.18 15.13 11.99
N LYS A 67 10.23 14.32 11.77
CA LYS A 67 10.12 12.90 11.38
C LYS A 67 10.18 11.88 12.53
N ASN A 68 10.58 12.30 13.73
CA ASN A 68 10.76 11.41 14.87
C ASN A 68 9.56 11.49 15.83
N ALA A 69 8.65 10.52 15.71
CA ALA A 69 7.42 10.42 16.48
C ALA A 69 7.64 10.40 18.02
N ASP A 70 8.77 9.88 18.50
CA ASP A 70 9.08 9.80 19.94
C ASP A 70 9.15 11.19 20.60
N ASN A 71 9.44 12.23 19.81
CA ASN A 71 9.54 13.61 20.30
C ASN A 71 8.21 14.37 20.24
N TYR A 72 7.20 13.88 19.52
CA TYR A 72 6.01 14.66 19.19
C TYR A 72 5.28 15.12 20.45
N ARG A 73 5.05 14.19 21.38
CA ARG A 73 4.37 14.48 22.66
C ARG A 73 5.06 15.60 23.42
N ARG A 74 6.39 15.50 23.60
CA ARG A 74 7.17 16.49 24.35
C ARG A 74 7.05 17.88 23.70
N ALA A 75 7.16 17.95 22.37
CA ALA A 75 7.06 19.22 21.64
C ALA A 75 5.69 19.90 21.84
N VAL A 76 4.60 19.12 21.79
CA VAL A 76 3.24 19.64 22.01
C VAL A 76 3.06 20.10 23.47
N GLU A 77 3.51 19.31 24.44
CA GLU A 77 3.44 19.66 25.87
C GLU A 77 4.23 20.95 26.18
N GLU A 78 5.41 21.13 25.59
CA GLU A 78 6.22 22.35 25.74
C GLU A 78 5.51 23.59 25.18
N GLU A 79 4.83 23.49 24.05
CA GLU A 79 4.09 24.62 23.48
C GLU A 79 2.83 24.97 24.26
N ILE A 80 2.12 23.97 24.80
CA ILE A 80 0.95 24.17 25.68
C ILE A 80 1.40 24.81 27.00
N ALA A 81 2.54 24.39 27.56
CA ALA A 81 3.06 24.90 28.83
C ALA A 81 3.40 26.40 28.80
N LYS A 82 3.60 26.99 27.61
CA LYS A 82 3.78 28.45 27.44
C LYS A 82 2.49 29.24 27.69
N GLY A 83 1.34 28.57 27.79
CA GLY A 83 0.02 29.16 28.02
C GLY A 83 -0.62 29.76 26.77
N GLY A 84 -1.93 30.03 26.86
CA GLY A 84 -2.71 30.67 25.81
C GLY A 84 -3.31 29.73 24.75
N ILE A 85 -2.98 28.44 24.76
CA ILE A 85 -3.56 27.43 23.85
C ILE A 85 -4.81 26.80 24.49
N GLU A 86 -5.90 26.82 23.74
CA GLU A 86 -7.21 26.27 24.13
C GLU A 86 -7.66 25.12 23.21
N THR A 87 -7.07 24.98 22.02
CA THR A 87 -7.38 23.89 21.07
C THR A 87 -6.10 23.44 20.36
N VAL A 88 -5.94 22.13 20.18
CA VAL A 88 -4.87 21.56 19.35
C VAL A 88 -5.49 20.94 18.12
N ALA A 89 -5.08 21.42 16.95
CA ALA A 89 -5.43 20.86 15.66
C ALA A 89 -4.26 20.01 15.14
N ILE A 90 -4.48 18.71 14.99
CA ILE A 90 -3.47 17.75 14.50
C ILE A 90 -3.78 17.48 13.03
N VAL A 91 -2.84 17.80 12.14
CA VAL A 91 -3.03 17.69 10.69
C VAL A 91 -2.32 16.43 10.18
N GLY A 92 -3.07 15.58 9.48
CA GLY A 92 -2.55 14.41 8.81
C GLY A 92 -2.43 13.18 9.71
N LYS A 93 -2.48 12.01 9.05
CA LYS A 93 -2.42 10.69 9.68
C LYS A 93 -1.11 10.44 10.44
N GLU A 94 0.03 10.90 9.92
CA GLU A 94 1.34 10.70 10.56
C GLU A 94 1.43 11.41 11.92
N ALA A 95 1.04 12.69 11.96
CA ALA A 95 1.03 13.47 13.19
C ALA A 95 0.06 12.86 14.23
N TYR A 96 -1.13 12.45 13.78
CA TYR A 96 -2.09 11.78 14.64
C TYR A 96 -1.55 10.46 15.21
N ASN A 97 -0.95 9.61 14.37
CA ASN A 97 -0.43 8.32 14.81
C ASN A 97 0.62 8.48 15.92
N GLY A 98 1.57 9.41 15.74
CA GLY A 98 2.59 9.71 16.75
C GLY A 98 2.04 10.34 18.03
N LEU A 99 0.91 11.05 17.96
CA LEU A 99 0.26 11.70 19.10
C LEU A 99 -0.92 10.89 19.69
N SER A 100 -1.31 9.77 19.09
CA SER A 100 -2.55 9.05 19.42
C SER A 100 -2.61 8.61 20.89
N GLY A 101 -1.48 8.16 21.43
CA GLY A 101 -1.34 7.83 22.85
C GLY A 101 -1.47 9.05 23.77
N TYR A 102 -0.95 10.20 23.35
CA TYR A 102 -1.10 11.47 24.07
C TYR A 102 -2.57 11.93 24.07
N VAL A 103 -3.21 11.99 22.90
CA VAL A 103 -4.63 12.33 22.73
C VAL A 103 -5.53 11.44 23.60
N LYS A 104 -5.24 10.13 23.68
CA LYS A 104 -5.97 9.18 24.53
C LYS A 104 -5.83 9.47 26.02
N SER A 105 -4.65 9.92 26.46
CA SER A 105 -4.35 10.13 27.88
C SER A 105 -4.82 11.49 28.41
N PHE A 106 -5.07 12.46 27.51
CA PHE A 106 -5.32 13.85 27.87
C PHE A 106 -6.80 14.10 28.16
N LYS A 107 -7.15 14.34 29.44
CA LYS A 107 -8.55 14.53 29.88
C LYS A 107 -9.04 15.98 29.94
N GLY A 108 -8.18 16.96 29.63
CA GLY A 108 -8.47 18.39 29.89
C GLY A 108 -8.66 19.26 28.64
N MET A 109 -8.60 18.71 27.44
CA MET A 109 -8.66 19.48 26.18
C MET A 109 -9.26 18.65 25.05
N ASN A 110 -9.95 19.34 24.15
CA ASN A 110 -10.50 18.79 22.91
C ASN A 110 -9.52 18.99 21.76
N PHE A 111 -9.50 18.03 20.84
CA PHE A 111 -8.63 18.03 19.67
C PHE A 111 -9.46 18.10 18.39
N ILE A 112 -8.95 18.80 17.39
CA ILE A 112 -9.42 18.66 16.01
C ILE A 112 -8.37 17.83 15.28
N VAL A 113 -8.78 16.80 14.57
CA VAL A 113 -7.89 15.98 13.75
C VAL A 113 -8.31 16.13 12.30
N LEU A 114 -7.46 16.76 11.50
CA LEU A 114 -7.73 17.06 10.09
C LEU A 114 -7.07 16.02 9.19
N ASP A 115 -7.85 15.46 8.26
CA ASP A 115 -7.37 14.62 7.15
C ASP A 115 -6.47 13.45 7.58
N ALA A 116 -6.93 12.72 8.60
CA ALA A 116 -6.21 11.57 9.15
C ALA A 116 -6.86 10.23 8.79
N ALA A 117 -8.04 10.26 8.15
CA ALA A 117 -8.84 9.09 7.85
C ALA A 117 -9.06 8.22 9.10
N LEU A 118 -9.50 8.86 10.19
CA LEU A 118 -9.69 8.16 11.47
C LEU A 118 -10.78 7.10 11.34
N ARG A 119 -10.44 5.87 11.73
CA ARG A 119 -11.40 4.76 11.78
C ARG A 119 -12.36 4.88 12.96
N GLU A 120 -11.84 5.27 14.13
CA GLU A 120 -12.60 5.50 15.34
C GLU A 120 -12.34 6.91 15.85
N VAL A 121 -13.41 7.67 16.05
CA VAL A 121 -13.31 9.01 16.61
C VAL A 121 -13.50 8.96 18.12
N ARG A 122 -12.50 9.46 18.86
CA ARG A 122 -12.52 9.49 20.32
C ARG A 122 -13.46 10.59 20.82
N GLU A 123 -14.00 10.42 22.03
CA GLU A 123 -14.91 11.38 22.67
C GLU A 123 -14.35 12.81 22.79
N ASN A 124 -13.03 12.98 22.89
CA ASN A 124 -12.35 14.28 22.97
C ASN A 124 -11.80 14.78 21.62
N VAL A 125 -12.18 14.13 20.51
CA VAL A 125 -11.70 14.44 19.16
C VAL A 125 -12.87 14.82 18.26
N CYS A 126 -12.72 15.89 17.49
CA CYS A 126 -13.49 16.12 16.28
C CYS A 126 -12.64 15.73 15.08
N ALA A 127 -13.07 14.74 14.30
CA ALA A 127 -12.42 14.42 13.04
C ALA A 127 -12.96 15.35 11.96
N LEU A 128 -12.10 16.15 11.33
CA LEU A 128 -12.44 17.00 10.20
C LEU A 128 -11.88 16.34 8.94
N GLU A 129 -12.76 15.83 8.09
CA GLU A 129 -12.37 15.02 6.93
C GLU A 129 -12.96 15.62 5.64
N PHE A 130 -12.28 15.48 4.52
CA PHE A 130 -12.86 15.77 3.21
C PHE A 130 -13.79 14.61 2.83
N GLN A 131 -14.99 14.90 2.30
CA GLN A 131 -15.96 13.86 1.98
C GLN A 131 -15.41 12.92 0.89
N PRO A 132 -15.07 11.65 1.22
CA PRO A 132 -14.30 10.80 0.33
C PRO A 132 -15.06 10.40 -0.95
N GLU A 133 -16.38 10.23 -0.86
CA GLU A 133 -17.22 9.85 -2.00
C GLU A 133 -17.31 10.98 -3.03
N GLU A 134 -17.46 12.22 -2.57
CA GLU A 134 -17.53 13.39 -3.46
C GLU A 134 -16.19 13.64 -4.14
N TYR A 135 -15.10 13.48 -3.38
CA TYR A 135 -13.73 13.54 -3.89
C TYR A 135 -13.49 12.50 -5.00
N GLY A 136 -13.85 11.24 -4.76
CA GLY A 136 -13.76 10.17 -5.75
C GLY A 136 -14.64 10.45 -6.97
N TYR A 137 -15.88 10.90 -6.76
CA TYR A 137 -16.84 11.19 -7.82
C TYR A 137 -16.35 12.27 -8.79
N LEU A 138 -15.75 13.34 -8.27
CA LEU A 138 -15.12 14.36 -9.09
C LEU A 138 -13.99 13.78 -9.95
N GLY A 139 -13.14 12.91 -9.38
CA GLY A 139 -12.07 12.22 -10.12
C GLY A 139 -12.61 11.30 -11.22
N GLY A 140 -13.67 10.54 -10.92
CA GLY A 140 -14.37 9.70 -11.90
C GLY A 140 -14.96 10.53 -13.03
N ARG A 141 -15.63 11.63 -12.71
CA ARG A 141 -16.20 12.54 -13.71
C ARG A 141 -15.14 13.15 -14.63
N ALA A 142 -13.96 13.50 -14.09
CA ALA A 142 -12.86 14.04 -14.90
C ALA A 142 -12.41 13.03 -15.98
N ILE A 143 -12.36 11.74 -15.62
CA ILE A 143 -12.09 10.67 -16.59
C ILE A 143 -13.25 10.50 -17.56
N ALA A 144 -14.50 10.52 -17.10
CA ALA A 144 -15.67 10.39 -17.97
C ALA A 144 -15.72 11.49 -19.04
N GLU A 145 -15.41 12.74 -18.68
CA GLU A 145 -15.37 13.90 -19.59
C GLU A 145 -14.24 13.78 -20.64
N SER A 146 -13.20 12.98 -20.36
CA SER A 146 -12.16 12.63 -21.35
C SER A 146 -12.62 11.63 -22.43
N GLY A 147 -13.77 10.97 -22.23
CA GLY A 147 -14.31 9.95 -23.13
C GLY A 147 -13.68 8.55 -23.00
N ALA A 148 -12.87 8.32 -21.95
CA ALA A 148 -12.23 7.03 -21.70
C ALA A 148 -13.27 5.89 -21.59
N GLN A 149 -13.05 4.81 -22.34
CA GLN A 149 -13.87 3.59 -22.25
C GLN A 149 -13.29 2.58 -21.25
N LYS A 150 -11.98 2.65 -21.03
CA LYS A 150 -11.27 1.91 -19.98
C LYS A 150 -10.46 2.89 -19.14
N ALA A 151 -10.70 2.87 -17.84
CA ALA A 151 -10.07 3.75 -16.88
C ALA A 151 -9.22 2.96 -15.89
N GLY A 152 -8.22 3.61 -15.30
CA GLY A 152 -7.50 3.10 -14.15
C GLY A 152 -7.83 3.90 -12.90
N TYR A 153 -7.85 3.23 -11.76
CA TYR A 153 -7.86 3.85 -10.44
C TYR A 153 -6.67 3.31 -9.64
N VAL A 154 -5.86 4.21 -9.10
CA VAL A 154 -4.70 3.87 -8.28
C VAL A 154 -4.80 4.60 -6.95
N SER A 155 -4.63 3.87 -5.85
CA SER A 155 -4.62 4.43 -4.50
C SER A 155 -3.54 3.78 -3.64
N VAL A 156 -3.35 4.27 -2.41
CA VAL A 156 -2.37 3.69 -1.50
C VAL A 156 -2.91 2.41 -0.89
N TYR A 157 -3.99 2.45 -0.11
CA TYR A 157 -4.40 1.30 0.70
C TYR A 157 -5.75 0.76 0.26
N GLU A 158 -5.97 -0.53 0.51
CA GLU A 158 -7.30 -1.14 0.50
C GLU A 158 -7.85 -1.13 1.93
N ASN A 159 -8.67 -0.13 2.26
CA ASN A 159 -9.32 0.04 3.56
C ASN A 159 -10.66 0.76 3.44
N GLY A 160 -11.44 0.83 4.52
CA GLY A 160 -12.78 1.43 4.50
C GLY A 160 -12.82 2.91 4.05
N PHE A 161 -11.79 3.71 4.32
CA PHE A 161 -11.76 5.11 3.87
C PHE A 161 -11.45 5.21 2.37
N ASP A 162 -10.40 4.52 1.91
CA ASP A 162 -10.02 4.50 0.49
C ASP A 162 -11.11 3.84 -0.38
N ASN A 163 -11.83 2.86 0.15
CA ASN A 163 -12.99 2.25 -0.51
C ASN A 163 -14.13 3.24 -0.73
N ARG A 164 -14.34 4.20 0.18
CA ARG A 164 -15.33 5.28 -0.03
C ARG A 164 -14.91 6.22 -1.17
N VAL A 165 -13.61 6.45 -1.34
CA VAL A 165 -13.09 7.20 -2.51
C VAL A 165 -13.31 6.43 -3.80
N LEU A 166 -12.97 5.13 -3.82
CA LEU A 166 -13.22 4.27 -4.98
C LEU A 166 -14.73 4.19 -5.30
N TYR A 167 -15.59 4.07 -4.30
CA TYR A 167 -17.04 4.10 -4.47
C TYR A 167 -17.51 5.38 -5.18
N GLY A 168 -17.04 6.55 -4.72
CA GLY A 168 -17.28 7.82 -5.39
C GLY A 168 -16.82 7.81 -6.84
N PHE A 169 -15.59 7.34 -7.08
CA PHE A 169 -15.00 7.24 -8.41
C PHE A 169 -15.86 6.39 -9.36
N LEU A 170 -16.31 5.22 -8.92
CA LEU A 170 -17.14 4.33 -9.72
C LEU A 170 -18.51 4.95 -10.07
N GLN A 171 -19.07 5.80 -9.21
CA GLN A 171 -20.26 6.59 -9.52
C GLN A 171 -19.98 7.66 -10.58
N GLY A 172 -18.80 8.29 -10.54
CA GLY A 172 -18.44 9.40 -11.42
C GLY A 172 -17.92 9.01 -12.80
N VAL A 173 -17.31 7.83 -12.94
CA VAL A 173 -16.59 7.39 -14.15
C VAL A 173 -17.51 7.03 -15.34
N GLY A 174 -18.82 7.11 -15.14
CA GLY A 174 -19.80 6.81 -16.19
C GLY A 174 -19.80 5.32 -16.57
N ASN A 175 -19.65 5.03 -17.86
CA ASN A 175 -19.75 3.66 -18.39
C ASN A 175 -18.38 2.98 -18.61
N ALA A 176 -17.28 3.60 -18.19
CA ALA A 176 -15.96 3.02 -18.36
C ALA A 176 -15.79 1.76 -17.49
N SER A 177 -15.12 0.74 -18.02
CA SER A 177 -14.60 -0.36 -17.19
C SER A 177 -13.34 0.09 -16.46
N VAL A 178 -13.15 -0.29 -15.21
CA VAL A 178 -12.11 0.23 -14.33
C VAL A 178 -11.13 -0.86 -13.91
N SER A 179 -9.84 -0.66 -14.17
CA SER A 179 -8.76 -1.43 -13.52
C SER A 179 -8.36 -0.74 -12.22
N VAL A 180 -8.43 -1.45 -11.09
CA VAL A 180 -8.16 -0.91 -9.75
C VAL A 180 -6.85 -1.47 -9.19
N LYS A 181 -6.02 -0.61 -8.60
CA LYS A 181 -4.86 -1.03 -7.82
C LYS A 181 -4.66 -0.22 -6.55
N HIS A 182 -4.47 -0.94 -5.45
CA HIS A 182 -3.91 -0.42 -4.22
C HIS A 182 -2.41 -0.74 -4.21
N ILE A 183 -1.56 0.28 -4.13
CA ILE A 183 -0.09 0.12 -4.15
C ILE A 183 0.43 -0.42 -2.82
N GLU A 184 -0.36 -0.30 -1.75
CA GLU A 184 -0.10 -0.71 -0.36
C GLU A 184 1.12 -0.01 0.28
N GLU A 185 1.74 0.92 -0.45
CA GLU A 185 2.91 1.71 -0.08
C GLU A 185 2.81 3.12 -0.69
N GLN A 186 3.10 4.17 0.09
CA GLN A 186 2.94 5.57 -0.33
C GLN A 186 4.05 6.07 -1.29
N THR A 187 5.18 5.37 -1.34
CA THR A 187 6.40 5.86 -2.02
C THR A 187 7.01 4.85 -3.01
N ASN A 188 6.29 3.76 -3.32
CA ASN A 188 6.76 2.72 -4.24
C ASN A 188 6.48 3.09 -5.70
N VAL A 189 7.32 3.98 -6.23
CA VAL A 189 7.25 4.50 -7.62
C VAL A 189 7.35 3.37 -8.66
N VAL A 190 8.22 2.38 -8.44
CA VAL A 190 8.42 1.26 -9.38
C VAL A 190 7.15 0.43 -9.51
N LYS A 191 6.50 0.10 -8.38
CA LYS A 191 5.25 -0.67 -8.37
C LYS A 191 4.10 0.05 -9.06
N ALA A 192 4.03 1.38 -8.91
CA ALA A 192 3.04 2.18 -9.62
C ALA A 192 3.32 2.24 -11.12
N GLU A 193 4.58 2.40 -11.55
CA GLU A 193 4.97 2.39 -12.97
C GLU A 193 4.62 1.05 -13.66
N ASP A 194 4.95 -0.07 -13.01
CA ASP A 194 4.71 -1.41 -13.55
C ASP A 194 3.20 -1.68 -13.71
N TYR A 195 2.39 -1.37 -12.69
CA TYR A 195 0.94 -1.49 -12.78
C TYR A 195 0.37 -0.59 -13.87
N ALA A 196 0.70 0.71 -13.85
CA ALA A 196 0.19 1.68 -14.80
C ALA A 196 0.58 1.29 -16.24
N SER A 197 1.82 0.86 -16.46
CA SER A 197 2.28 0.37 -17.76
C SER A 197 1.46 -0.83 -18.23
N SER A 198 1.19 -1.79 -17.34
CA SER A 198 0.39 -2.98 -17.67
C SER A 198 -1.03 -2.60 -18.10
N VAL A 199 -1.72 -1.73 -17.35
CA VAL A 199 -3.10 -1.37 -17.68
C VAL A 199 -3.18 -0.49 -18.93
N TYR A 200 -2.20 0.40 -19.18
CA TYR A 200 -2.11 1.15 -20.43
C TYR A 200 -1.92 0.21 -21.62
N GLN A 201 -1.05 -0.81 -21.51
CA GLN A 201 -0.88 -1.83 -22.54
C GLN A 201 -2.16 -2.65 -22.77
N ASN A 202 -3.00 -2.80 -21.75
CA ASN A 202 -4.30 -3.46 -21.82
C ASN A 202 -5.47 -2.53 -22.23
N GLY A 203 -5.14 -1.31 -22.67
CA GLY A 203 -6.06 -0.37 -23.30
C GLY A 203 -6.74 0.61 -22.36
N VAL A 204 -6.35 0.71 -21.09
CA VAL A 204 -6.68 1.88 -20.27
C VAL A 204 -6.08 3.11 -20.94
N THR A 205 -6.80 4.24 -20.94
CA THR A 205 -6.32 5.50 -21.56
C THR A 205 -6.13 6.63 -20.56
N ALA A 206 -6.77 6.54 -19.39
CA ALA A 206 -6.68 7.54 -18.33
C ALA A 206 -6.67 6.85 -16.96
N ILE A 207 -5.81 7.31 -16.06
CA ILE A 207 -5.73 6.82 -14.67
C ILE A 207 -6.01 7.97 -13.72
N PHE A 208 -6.89 7.75 -12.73
CA PHE A 208 -7.04 8.62 -11.57
C PHE A 208 -6.16 8.07 -10.45
N ASP A 209 -5.10 8.80 -10.11
CA ASP A 209 -4.08 8.34 -9.17
C ASP A 209 -4.10 9.18 -7.89
N THR A 210 -4.41 8.53 -6.77
CA THR A 210 -4.44 9.10 -5.42
C THR A 210 -3.36 8.50 -4.52
N SER A 211 -2.32 7.88 -5.10
CA SER A 211 -1.28 7.13 -4.36
C SER A 211 -0.14 8.00 -3.79
N GLY A 212 -0.27 9.33 -3.86
CA GLY A 212 0.75 10.25 -3.38
C GLY A 212 2.02 10.17 -4.22
N ARG A 213 3.17 9.95 -3.58
CA ARG A 213 4.49 9.95 -4.26
C ARG A 213 4.64 8.81 -5.27
N SER A 214 3.97 7.68 -5.03
CA SER A 214 3.91 6.55 -5.97
C SER A 214 3.38 6.98 -7.36
N ALA A 215 2.52 8.00 -7.45
CA ALA A 215 1.97 8.51 -8.71
C ALA A 215 3.03 9.01 -9.71
N LEU A 216 4.25 9.32 -9.24
CA LEU A 216 5.38 9.61 -10.12
C LEU A 216 5.69 8.47 -11.10
N GLY A 217 5.46 7.22 -10.68
CA GLY A 217 5.67 6.04 -11.53
C GLY A 217 4.54 5.87 -12.55
N SER A 218 3.30 6.09 -12.12
CA SER A 218 2.14 6.14 -13.03
C SER A 218 2.32 7.21 -14.12
N LEU A 219 2.92 8.35 -13.76
CA LEU A 219 3.26 9.43 -14.68
C LEU A 219 4.32 9.01 -15.72
N ASP A 220 5.38 8.33 -15.29
CA ASP A 220 6.40 7.78 -16.21
C ASP A 220 5.78 6.75 -17.17
N ALA A 221 4.92 5.87 -16.65
CA ALA A 221 4.19 4.89 -17.44
C ALA A 221 3.24 5.56 -18.45
N ALA A 222 2.55 6.64 -18.06
CA ALA A 222 1.68 7.39 -18.96
C ALA A 222 2.48 7.96 -20.14
N LYS A 223 3.63 8.58 -19.89
CA LYS A 223 4.51 9.08 -20.97
C LYS A 223 4.96 7.95 -21.89
N LYS A 224 5.41 6.83 -21.31
CA LYS A 224 5.95 5.68 -22.06
C LYS A 224 4.90 5.02 -22.96
N ASN A 225 3.64 4.95 -22.50
CA ASN A 225 2.57 4.22 -23.17
C ASN A 225 1.53 5.12 -23.86
N GLY A 226 1.72 6.45 -23.87
CA GLY A 226 0.77 7.40 -24.47
C GLY A 226 -0.52 7.59 -23.68
N GLY A 227 -0.48 7.36 -22.37
CA GLY A 227 -1.59 7.51 -21.44
C GLY A 227 -1.75 8.92 -20.87
N THR A 228 -2.69 9.07 -19.93
CA THR A 228 -2.99 10.33 -19.24
C THR A 228 -3.22 10.11 -17.76
N ILE A 229 -2.66 10.99 -16.93
CA ILE A 229 -2.90 11.00 -15.48
C ILE A 229 -3.86 12.13 -15.09
N TYR A 230 -4.86 11.77 -14.29
CA TYR A 230 -5.61 12.67 -13.44
C TYR A 230 -5.13 12.45 -12.01
N PHE A 231 -4.67 13.50 -11.34
CA PHE A 231 -4.19 13.35 -9.97
C PHE A 231 -5.32 13.53 -8.96
N GLY A 232 -5.15 12.93 -7.79
CA GLY A 232 -5.96 13.21 -6.62
C GLY A 232 -5.14 13.64 -5.42
N GLY A 233 -5.61 14.67 -4.74
CA GLY A 233 -5.17 15.10 -3.42
C GLY A 233 -4.28 16.32 -3.51
N VAL A 234 -3.13 16.17 -4.20
CA VAL A 234 -2.13 17.22 -4.41
C VAL A 234 -1.91 17.46 -5.89
N ASN A 235 -1.56 18.69 -6.27
CA ASN A 235 -1.23 19.04 -7.65
C ASN A 235 -0.01 18.27 -8.16
N LEU A 236 -0.22 17.13 -8.83
CA LEU A 236 0.87 16.27 -9.29
C LEU A 236 1.81 16.98 -10.26
N LYS A 237 1.30 17.94 -11.05
CA LYS A 237 2.12 18.69 -12.00
C LYS A 237 3.12 19.59 -11.29
N ASN A 238 2.72 20.21 -10.19
CA ASN A 238 3.62 20.98 -9.33
C ASN A 238 4.59 20.02 -8.60
N ALA A 239 4.06 18.97 -7.98
CA ALA A 239 4.83 18.04 -7.16
C ALA A 239 5.91 17.28 -7.95
N ALA A 240 5.64 16.99 -9.21
CA ALA A 240 6.58 16.31 -10.10
C ALA A 240 7.61 17.26 -10.75
N LYS A 241 7.42 18.58 -10.70
CA LYS A 241 8.18 19.55 -11.50
C LYS A 241 9.68 19.54 -11.23
N GLU A 242 10.08 19.26 -10.00
CA GLU A 242 11.51 19.17 -9.63
C GLU A 242 12.19 17.90 -10.15
N SER A 243 11.42 16.86 -10.47
CA SER A 243 11.94 15.53 -10.80
C SER A 243 11.64 15.05 -12.22
N LYS A 244 10.77 15.76 -12.96
CA LYS A 244 10.27 15.35 -14.28
C LYS A 244 10.42 16.46 -15.31
N ASP A 245 10.65 16.07 -16.56
CA ASP A 245 10.71 17.00 -17.70
C ASP A 245 9.32 17.47 -18.15
N ASP A 246 9.26 18.60 -18.87
CA ASP A 246 8.01 19.21 -19.33
C ASP A 246 7.14 18.24 -20.14
N ALA A 247 7.75 17.40 -20.99
CA ALA A 247 7.04 16.42 -21.81
C ALA A 247 6.34 15.34 -20.95
N THR A 248 6.93 14.98 -19.81
CA THR A 248 6.32 14.07 -18.84
C THR A 248 5.17 14.77 -18.12
N LEU A 249 5.34 16.03 -17.73
CA LEU A 249 4.32 16.82 -17.05
C LEU A 249 3.09 17.12 -17.94
N GLU A 250 3.27 17.14 -19.26
CA GLU A 250 2.19 17.27 -20.24
C GLU A 250 1.22 16.06 -20.27
N THR A 251 1.59 14.93 -19.65
CA THR A 251 0.68 13.78 -19.50
C THR A 251 -0.35 13.97 -18.39
N VAL A 252 -0.17 14.97 -17.52
CA VAL A 252 -1.16 15.38 -16.52
C VAL A 252 -2.23 16.26 -17.18
N ARG A 253 -3.50 15.84 -17.16
CA ARG A 253 -4.62 16.62 -17.74
C ARG A 253 -5.38 17.48 -16.74
N GLY A 254 -5.16 17.26 -15.45
CA GLY A 254 -5.87 17.93 -14.36
C GLY A 254 -6.01 17.00 -13.17
N GLY A 255 -6.84 17.35 -12.21
CA GLY A 255 -7.05 16.53 -11.03
C GLY A 255 -7.94 17.21 -10.00
N ILE A 256 -8.10 16.54 -8.86
CA ILE A 256 -8.91 17.04 -7.73
C ILE A 256 -7.97 17.30 -6.57
N GLU A 257 -7.77 18.56 -6.19
CA GLU A 257 -7.02 18.94 -4.99
C GLU A 257 -7.98 19.12 -3.81
N LYS A 258 -7.51 18.82 -2.60
CA LYS A 258 -8.23 19.14 -1.37
C LYS A 258 -8.01 20.62 -1.01
N ASN A 259 -9.08 21.36 -0.76
CA ASN A 259 -9.00 22.77 -0.39
C ASN A 259 -8.68 22.93 1.10
N TYR A 260 -7.40 22.87 1.45
CA TYR A 260 -6.97 23.03 2.85
C TYR A 260 -7.16 24.45 3.38
N VAL A 261 -7.25 25.48 2.53
CA VAL A 261 -7.59 26.85 2.98
C VAL A 261 -8.95 26.85 3.64
N GLU A 262 -9.93 26.18 3.02
CA GLU A 262 -11.26 26.06 3.60
C GLU A 262 -11.27 25.20 4.88
N ALA A 263 -10.48 24.13 4.92
CA ALA A 263 -10.34 23.34 6.15
C ALA A 263 -9.80 24.20 7.32
N MET A 264 -8.85 25.09 7.06
CA MET A 264 -8.32 26.03 8.06
C MET A 264 -9.35 27.06 8.48
N ASN A 265 -10.15 27.60 7.56
CA ASN A 265 -11.28 28.48 7.87
C ASN A 265 -12.30 27.78 8.78
N THR A 266 -12.63 26.53 8.47
CA THR A 266 -13.54 25.72 9.28
C THR A 266 -12.96 25.46 10.68
N ILE A 267 -11.67 25.15 10.81
CA ILE A 267 -11.01 25.01 12.12
C ILE A 267 -11.10 26.31 12.92
N ARG A 268 -10.89 27.46 12.28
CA ARG A 268 -10.98 28.78 12.93
C ARG A 268 -12.38 29.02 13.50
N ASP A 269 -13.40 28.74 12.71
CA ASP A 269 -14.79 28.92 13.12
C ASP A 269 -15.20 27.94 14.22
N MET A 270 -14.72 26.70 14.15
CA MET A 270 -14.88 25.70 15.21
C MET A 270 -14.22 26.15 16.52
N ALA A 271 -12.99 26.66 16.47
CA ALA A 271 -12.29 27.15 17.66
C ALA A 271 -12.99 28.36 18.29
N LYS A 272 -13.60 29.24 17.48
CA LYS A 272 -14.32 30.43 17.95
C LYS A 272 -15.69 30.11 18.54
N ASN A 273 -16.44 29.22 17.89
CA ASN A 273 -17.84 28.98 18.21
C ASN A 273 -18.06 27.70 19.04
N GLY A 274 -17.00 26.92 19.27
CA GLY A 274 -17.08 25.57 19.80
C GLY A 274 -17.36 24.54 18.71
N PHE A 275 -17.09 23.27 19.02
CA PHE A 275 -17.27 22.15 18.11
C PHE A 275 -17.66 20.87 18.85
N GLU A 276 -18.37 19.99 18.15
CA GLU A 276 -18.73 18.67 18.65
C GLU A 276 -17.54 17.70 18.54
N THR A 277 -17.38 16.86 19.55
CA THR A 277 -16.35 15.82 19.63
C THR A 277 -17.00 14.43 19.70
N GLY A 278 -16.22 13.37 19.48
CA GLY A 278 -16.73 12.01 19.32
C GLY A 278 -17.39 11.75 17.96
N THR A 279 -17.20 12.65 16.99
CA THR A 279 -17.84 12.57 15.68
C THR A 279 -16.93 13.10 14.56
N THR A 280 -17.30 12.77 13.32
CA THR A 280 -16.65 13.26 12.11
C THR A 280 -17.50 14.36 11.48
N LYS A 281 -16.88 15.52 11.22
CA LYS A 281 -17.41 16.58 10.36
C LYS A 281 -16.78 16.44 8.97
N TYR A 282 -17.62 16.33 7.95
CA TYR A 282 -17.18 16.25 6.55
C TYR A 282 -17.23 17.61 5.86
N LEU A 283 -16.13 17.99 5.22
CA LEU A 283 -16.06 19.08 4.25
C LEU A 283 -16.44 18.53 2.88
N SER A 284 -17.50 19.07 2.29
CA SER A 284 -18.08 18.62 1.03
C SER A 284 -17.87 19.64 -0.09
N ALA A 285 -18.16 19.27 -1.34
CA ALA A 285 -18.07 20.13 -2.51
C ALA A 285 -18.88 21.43 -2.35
N LYS A 286 -20.01 21.38 -1.63
CA LYS A 286 -20.83 22.58 -1.34
C LYS A 286 -20.13 23.59 -0.41
N ASP A 287 -19.16 23.09 0.35
CA ASP A 287 -18.36 23.88 1.29
C ASP A 287 -17.10 24.41 0.60
N ASP A 288 -16.94 24.24 -0.72
CA ASP A 288 -15.71 24.56 -1.48
C ASP A 288 -14.50 23.68 -1.08
N ALA A 289 -14.76 22.45 -0.61
CA ALA A 289 -13.72 21.56 -0.10
C ALA A 289 -12.75 21.00 -1.17
N PHE A 290 -13.03 21.19 -2.46
CA PHE A 290 -12.25 20.62 -3.56
C PHE A 290 -11.95 21.65 -4.64
N ILE A 291 -10.70 21.71 -5.07
CA ILE A 291 -10.24 22.55 -6.20
C ILE A 291 -10.09 21.64 -7.42
N CYS A 292 -10.83 21.94 -8.48
CA CYS A 292 -10.73 21.21 -9.75
C CYS A 292 -11.21 22.09 -10.92
N ASP A 293 -10.85 21.71 -12.14
CA ASP A 293 -11.23 22.45 -13.36
C ASP A 293 -12.73 22.34 -13.71
N MET A 294 -13.44 21.45 -13.02
CA MET A 294 -14.84 21.11 -13.27
C MET A 294 -15.76 21.73 -12.22
N SER A 295 -17.02 22.02 -12.60
CA SER A 295 -18.01 22.54 -11.65
C SER A 295 -18.38 21.50 -10.58
N ALA A 296 -17.97 21.80 -9.35
CA ALA A 296 -18.30 21.05 -8.14
C ALA A 296 -19.72 21.32 -7.61
N GLU A 297 -20.38 22.40 -8.08
CA GLU A 297 -21.77 22.77 -7.68
C GLU A 297 -22.81 21.70 -8.02
N ASN A 298 -22.50 20.81 -8.97
CA ASN A 298 -23.37 19.71 -9.39
C ASN A 298 -23.17 18.42 -8.59
N VAL A 299 -22.23 18.42 -7.64
CA VAL A 299 -22.03 17.28 -6.74
C VAL A 299 -23.14 17.30 -5.70
N LYS A 300 -24.00 16.29 -5.74
CA LYS A 300 -24.96 16.05 -4.66
C LYS A 300 -24.22 15.44 -3.48
N TYR A 301 -24.80 15.55 -2.28
CA TYR A 301 -24.29 14.83 -1.13
C TYR A 301 -24.28 13.32 -1.42
N LEU A 302 -23.07 12.75 -1.46
CA LEU A 302 -22.84 11.33 -1.64
C LEU A 302 -22.45 10.76 -0.29
N SER A 303 -23.28 9.88 0.26
CA SER A 303 -22.97 9.15 1.49
C SER A 303 -22.52 7.74 1.17
N ASP A 304 -21.71 7.18 2.06
CA ASP A 304 -21.33 5.77 2.04
C ASP A 304 -22.56 4.87 1.93
N ASN A 305 -22.47 3.87 1.04
CA ASN A 305 -23.51 2.87 0.81
C ASN A 305 -22.82 1.56 0.39
N PRO A 306 -22.51 0.67 1.34
CA PRO A 306 -21.78 -0.56 1.06
C PRO A 306 -22.44 -1.46 0.01
N GLN A 307 -23.77 -1.54 -0.01
CA GLN A 307 -24.49 -2.37 -1.00
C GLN A 307 -24.38 -1.81 -2.41
N ASP A 308 -24.45 -0.49 -2.57
CA ASP A 308 -24.29 0.14 -3.89
C ASP A 308 -22.83 0.11 -4.35
N PHE A 309 -21.88 0.21 -3.41
CA PHE A 309 -20.46 0.04 -3.69
C PHE A 309 -20.15 -1.37 -4.21
N GLU A 310 -20.67 -2.42 -3.57
CA GLU A 310 -20.54 -3.81 -4.02
C GLU A 310 -21.10 -3.97 -5.45
N ARG A 311 -22.32 -3.47 -5.68
CA ARG A 311 -22.97 -3.51 -7.00
C ARG A 311 -22.15 -2.81 -8.08
N LEU A 312 -21.63 -1.61 -7.81
CA LEU A 312 -20.82 -0.84 -8.76
C LEU A 312 -19.45 -1.49 -9.00
N SER A 313 -18.88 -2.09 -7.97
CA SER A 313 -17.62 -2.85 -8.08
C SER A 313 -17.80 -4.02 -9.03
N ASP A 314 -18.86 -4.81 -8.85
CA ASP A 314 -19.21 -5.94 -9.74
C ASP A 314 -19.51 -5.51 -11.18
N GLU A 315 -20.15 -4.34 -11.36
CA GLU A 315 -20.55 -3.83 -12.67
C GLU A 315 -19.36 -3.26 -13.46
N LYS A 316 -18.48 -2.52 -12.79
CA LYS A 316 -17.51 -1.63 -13.46
C LYS A 316 -16.06 -2.06 -13.28
N ILE A 317 -15.69 -2.68 -12.16
CA ILE A 317 -14.30 -3.11 -11.97
C ILE A 317 -14.06 -4.29 -12.90
N ALA A 318 -13.10 -4.12 -13.81
CA ALA A 318 -12.67 -5.19 -14.67
C ALA A 318 -12.11 -6.30 -13.78
N LYS A 319 -12.67 -7.51 -13.94
CA LYS A 319 -12.04 -8.72 -13.42
C LYS A 319 -10.76 -8.94 -14.22
N ASP A 320 -9.69 -8.27 -13.82
CA ASP A 320 -8.36 -8.70 -14.18
C ASP A 320 -8.17 -10.03 -13.46
N ASP A 321 -8.46 -11.13 -14.17
CA ASP A 321 -7.91 -12.43 -13.82
C ASP A 321 -6.43 -12.19 -13.64
N SER A 322 -5.96 -12.15 -12.37
CA SER A 322 -4.64 -11.60 -12.10
C SER A 322 -3.66 -12.36 -12.98
N ALA A 323 -2.99 -11.65 -13.89
CA ALA A 323 -1.98 -12.21 -14.80
C ALA A 323 -0.73 -12.72 -14.05
N TYR A 324 -0.84 -12.90 -12.73
CA TYR A 324 0.16 -13.51 -11.91
C TYR A 324 0.34 -14.97 -12.30
N THR A 325 1.42 -15.18 -13.03
CA THR A 325 1.92 -16.47 -13.45
C THR A 325 3.28 -16.71 -12.80
N PRO A 326 3.83 -17.93 -12.87
CA PRO A 326 5.17 -18.20 -12.37
C PRO A 326 6.26 -17.32 -13.00
N LYS A 327 6.02 -16.77 -14.20
CA LYS A 327 6.98 -16.01 -15.02
C LYS A 327 7.79 -14.99 -14.23
N HIS A 328 7.13 -14.21 -13.39
CA HIS A 328 7.77 -13.13 -12.63
C HIS A 328 7.81 -13.38 -11.12
N SER A 329 7.60 -14.64 -10.70
CA SER A 329 7.56 -15.01 -9.29
C SER A 329 8.88 -14.76 -8.55
N VAL A 330 10.01 -14.76 -9.25
CA VAL A 330 11.36 -14.56 -8.69
C VAL A 330 12.07 -13.32 -9.26
N ASP A 331 11.74 -12.92 -10.49
CA ASP A 331 12.36 -11.77 -11.16
C ASP A 331 11.66 -10.42 -10.88
N SER A 332 10.56 -10.43 -10.10
CA SER A 332 9.87 -9.18 -9.74
C SER A 332 10.76 -8.28 -8.87
N ALA A 333 10.70 -6.97 -9.12
CA ALA A 333 11.49 -5.99 -8.37
C ALA A 333 10.95 -5.71 -6.95
N TYR A 334 9.77 -6.22 -6.60
CA TYR A 334 9.10 -5.95 -5.33
C TYR A 334 8.09 -7.04 -4.96
N HIS A 335 7.61 -7.02 -3.72
CA HIS A 335 6.47 -7.82 -3.26
C HIS A 335 5.14 -7.08 -3.42
N GLU A 336 4.01 -7.80 -3.40
CA GLU A 336 2.72 -7.12 -3.23
C GLU A 336 2.65 -6.41 -1.89
N ALA A 337 3.17 -6.99 -0.81
CA ALA A 337 3.46 -6.22 0.40
C ALA A 337 4.63 -6.84 1.17
N VAL A 338 5.23 -6.02 2.02
CA VAL A 338 6.45 -6.38 2.77
C VAL A 338 6.07 -7.20 4.02
N PRO A 339 6.67 -8.38 4.26
CA PRO A 339 6.47 -9.15 5.49
C PRO A 339 7.08 -8.43 6.72
N SER A 340 6.53 -8.69 7.91
CA SER A 340 6.96 -8.10 9.19
C SER A 340 8.36 -8.50 9.68
N CYS A 341 9.09 -9.34 8.95
CA CYS A 341 10.42 -9.80 9.34
C CYS A 341 11.47 -8.67 9.37
N ALA A 342 12.64 -8.94 9.94
CA ALA A 342 13.72 -7.97 10.09
C ALA A 342 14.36 -7.58 8.75
N ASP A 343 14.89 -6.35 8.70
CA ASP A 343 15.58 -5.81 7.52
C ASP A 343 16.87 -6.54 7.15
N THR A 344 17.38 -7.39 8.04
CA THR A 344 18.52 -8.26 7.78
C THR A 344 18.19 -9.41 6.82
N ASN A 345 16.91 -9.69 6.58
CA ASN A 345 16.49 -10.68 5.59
C ASN A 345 16.57 -10.07 4.19
N ASP A 346 17.46 -10.59 3.37
CA ASP A 346 17.71 -10.11 2.00
C ASP A 346 16.55 -10.37 1.02
N TRP A 347 15.57 -11.19 1.42
CA TRP A 347 14.31 -11.40 0.69
C TRP A 347 13.14 -10.53 1.18
N LYS A 348 13.35 -9.64 2.16
CA LYS A 348 12.26 -8.85 2.75
C LYS A 348 11.56 -7.94 1.73
N TYR A 349 12.31 -7.33 0.82
CA TYR A 349 11.79 -6.26 -0.04
C TYR A 349 11.51 -6.68 -1.48
N HIS A 350 12.07 -7.80 -1.92
CA HIS A 350 11.83 -8.37 -3.24
C HIS A 350 12.05 -9.90 -3.20
N PRO A 351 11.45 -10.66 -4.14
CA PRO A 351 11.77 -12.07 -4.31
C PRO A 351 13.27 -12.29 -4.57
N ARG A 352 13.74 -13.51 -4.34
CA ARG A 352 15.17 -13.82 -4.41
C ARG A 352 15.41 -15.16 -5.09
N ALA A 353 16.25 -15.19 -6.11
CA ALA A 353 16.80 -16.45 -6.60
C ALA A 353 17.86 -16.97 -5.63
N GLY A 354 17.85 -18.27 -5.37
CA GLY A 354 18.85 -18.90 -4.53
C GLY A 354 20.23 -18.94 -5.19
N SER A 355 21.21 -19.46 -4.44
CA SER A 355 22.60 -19.57 -4.92
C SER A 355 22.69 -20.21 -6.30
N GLY A 356 23.45 -19.60 -7.22
CA GLY A 356 23.57 -20.09 -8.60
C GLY A 356 22.29 -19.89 -9.43
N ASN A 357 21.50 -18.85 -9.14
CA ASN A 357 20.20 -18.54 -9.77
C ASN A 357 19.17 -19.65 -9.55
N GLY A 358 19.16 -20.23 -8.35
CA GLY A 358 18.28 -21.34 -7.97
C GLY A 358 18.57 -22.67 -8.67
N ASN A 359 19.69 -22.78 -9.38
CA ASN A 359 20.09 -24.03 -10.01
C ASN A 359 20.53 -25.06 -8.96
N LYS A 360 20.23 -26.33 -9.24
CA LYS A 360 20.60 -27.43 -8.36
C LYS A 360 22.12 -27.51 -8.20
N PRO A 361 22.65 -27.54 -6.96
CA PRO A 361 24.06 -27.80 -6.74
C PRO A 361 24.52 -29.17 -7.27
N LEU A 362 25.79 -29.27 -7.64
CA LEU A 362 26.37 -30.52 -8.15
C LEU A 362 26.36 -31.60 -7.05
N GLY A 363 25.91 -32.80 -7.41
CA GLY A 363 25.87 -33.97 -6.51
C GLY A 363 24.70 -33.99 -5.52
N TRP A 364 23.91 -32.91 -5.42
CA TRP A 364 22.75 -32.84 -4.53
C TRP A 364 21.55 -33.55 -5.16
N LYS A 365 20.78 -34.25 -4.34
CA LYS A 365 19.77 -35.23 -4.79
C LYS A 365 18.36 -34.94 -4.30
N GLY A 366 18.20 -34.10 -3.28
CA GLY A 366 16.91 -33.82 -2.66
C GLY A 366 16.32 -32.47 -3.07
N VAL A 367 15.00 -32.36 -3.03
CA VAL A 367 14.28 -31.08 -3.06
C VAL A 367 13.10 -31.12 -2.09
N GLY A 368 12.74 -30.00 -1.48
CA GLY A 368 11.58 -29.89 -0.61
C GLY A 368 10.88 -28.55 -0.75
N ILE A 369 9.55 -28.55 -0.76
CA ILE A 369 8.72 -27.34 -0.85
C ILE A 369 8.47 -26.73 0.53
N TRP A 370 8.39 -25.41 0.59
CA TRP A 370 8.02 -24.68 1.79
C TRP A 370 7.26 -23.39 1.44
N SER A 371 6.59 -22.79 2.42
CA SER A 371 5.98 -21.47 2.32
C SER A 371 6.24 -20.67 3.59
N THR A 372 6.14 -19.34 3.54
CA THR A 372 6.10 -18.53 4.74
C THR A 372 4.90 -17.61 4.71
N ILE A 373 4.25 -17.46 5.87
CA ILE A 373 3.04 -16.67 6.05
C ILE A 373 3.30 -15.70 7.21
N TYR A 374 3.22 -14.40 6.91
CA TYR A 374 3.57 -13.31 7.81
C TYR A 374 2.42 -12.33 8.01
N LEU A 375 2.46 -11.62 9.13
CA LEU A 375 1.82 -10.31 9.24
C LEU A 375 2.49 -9.34 8.25
N GLN A 376 1.72 -8.47 7.63
CA GLN A 376 2.29 -7.40 6.82
C GLN A 376 3.04 -6.39 7.70
N ASN A 377 4.18 -5.90 7.22
CA ASN A 377 5.01 -4.94 7.94
C ASN A 377 4.23 -3.68 8.33
N GLY A 378 4.38 -3.26 9.59
CA GLY A 378 3.70 -2.08 10.14
C GLY A 378 2.20 -2.25 10.42
N GLN A 379 1.65 -3.45 10.25
CA GLN A 379 0.24 -3.75 10.54
C GLN A 379 0.09 -4.39 11.93
N ASN A 380 -1.14 -4.39 12.45
CA ASN A 380 -1.48 -5.09 13.68
C ASN A 380 -2.21 -6.41 13.36
N PRO A 381 -2.00 -7.48 14.15
CA PRO A 381 -2.80 -8.68 14.03
C PRO A 381 -4.27 -8.40 14.32
N VAL A 382 -5.16 -9.19 13.70
CA VAL A 382 -6.59 -9.21 14.02
C VAL A 382 -6.94 -10.46 14.83
N SER A 383 -8.15 -10.53 15.39
CA SER A 383 -8.50 -11.54 16.41
C SER A 383 -9.31 -12.72 15.86
N ASN A 384 -10.20 -12.50 14.89
CA ASN A 384 -11.15 -13.47 14.37
C ASN A 384 -10.97 -13.80 12.87
N THR A 385 -9.82 -13.49 12.30
CA THR A 385 -9.49 -13.87 10.92
C THR A 385 -8.51 -15.03 10.89
N GLY A 386 -8.89 -16.08 10.17
CA GLY A 386 -8.04 -17.21 9.84
C GLY A 386 -7.41 -17.07 8.45
N ILE A 387 -6.29 -17.75 8.26
CA ILE A 387 -5.62 -17.90 6.97
C ILE A 387 -5.72 -19.36 6.59
N GLU A 388 -6.33 -19.65 5.44
CA GLU A 388 -6.57 -20.99 4.93
C GLU A 388 -5.74 -21.22 3.67
N PHE A 389 -5.10 -22.39 3.57
CA PHE A 389 -4.26 -22.75 2.43
C PHE A 389 -4.30 -24.25 2.12
N GLN A 390 -4.14 -24.57 0.84
CA GLN A 390 -4.27 -25.92 0.27
C GLN A 390 -3.50 -26.03 -1.05
N ASN A 391 -3.55 -27.20 -1.71
CA ASN A 391 -2.93 -27.44 -3.02
C ASN A 391 -1.43 -27.10 -3.05
N MET A 392 -0.70 -27.36 -1.97
CA MET A 392 0.74 -27.16 -1.91
C MET A 392 1.43 -28.23 -2.77
N LYS A 393 1.93 -27.86 -3.94
CA LYS A 393 2.48 -28.79 -4.93
C LYS A 393 3.86 -28.34 -5.38
N ILE A 394 4.75 -29.31 -5.58
CA ILE A 394 6.07 -29.09 -6.18
C ILE A 394 6.24 -29.95 -7.42
N TRP A 395 6.69 -29.30 -8.47
CA TRP A 395 6.89 -29.87 -9.80
C TRP A 395 8.35 -29.73 -10.21
N ALA A 396 8.79 -30.66 -11.05
CA ALA A 396 10.07 -30.60 -11.73
C ALA A 396 9.88 -30.62 -13.24
N TYR A 397 10.77 -29.94 -13.97
CA TYR A 397 10.84 -29.99 -15.42
C TYR A 397 12.26 -30.27 -15.88
N THR A 398 12.40 -31.20 -16.82
CA THR A 398 13.53 -31.26 -17.75
C THR A 398 12.99 -31.37 -19.17
N LYS A 399 13.84 -31.09 -20.16
CA LYS A 399 13.44 -31.15 -21.57
C LYS A 399 12.97 -32.55 -21.98
N SER A 400 13.57 -33.60 -21.42
CA SER A 400 13.22 -34.99 -21.74
C SER A 400 12.01 -35.52 -20.96
N SER A 401 11.78 -35.06 -19.72
CA SER A 401 10.64 -35.53 -18.92
C SER A 401 9.36 -34.72 -19.14
N GLY A 402 9.47 -33.46 -19.58
CA GLY A 402 8.40 -32.50 -19.38
C GLY A 402 8.16 -32.24 -17.88
N TRP A 403 6.99 -31.69 -17.54
CA TRP A 403 6.60 -31.43 -16.15
C TRP A 403 6.19 -32.71 -15.43
N VAL A 404 6.77 -32.94 -14.26
CA VAL A 404 6.50 -34.07 -13.36
C VAL A 404 6.06 -33.52 -12.01
N LEU A 405 4.88 -33.91 -11.52
CA LEU A 405 4.47 -33.64 -10.15
C LEU A 405 5.32 -34.49 -9.21
N LEU A 406 6.11 -33.85 -8.37
CA LEU A 406 6.94 -34.55 -7.38
C LEU A 406 6.13 -34.86 -6.12
N GLU A 407 5.37 -33.89 -5.61
CA GLU A 407 4.53 -34.05 -4.44
C GLU A 407 3.34 -33.08 -4.46
N HIS A 408 2.18 -33.56 -4.02
CA HIS A 408 1.09 -32.74 -3.50
C HIS A 408 1.11 -32.86 -1.97
N ALA A 409 1.75 -31.91 -1.30
CA ALA A 409 2.05 -31.96 0.13
C ALA A 409 0.80 -31.68 0.97
N ASN A 410 0.75 -32.25 2.18
CA ASN A 410 -0.15 -31.75 3.22
C ASN A 410 0.52 -30.51 3.84
N PRO A 411 -0.02 -29.29 3.65
CA PRO A 411 0.66 -28.07 4.02
C PRO A 411 0.59 -27.84 5.54
N LYS A 412 1.44 -28.55 6.28
CA LYS A 412 1.53 -28.47 7.75
C LYS A 412 2.92 -27.97 8.13
N GLY A 413 2.98 -27.17 9.19
CA GLY A 413 4.21 -26.56 9.67
C GLY A 413 4.16 -26.18 11.14
N ALA A 414 5.02 -25.23 11.50
CA ALA A 414 5.11 -24.67 12.84
C ALA A 414 5.17 -23.13 12.78
N PHE A 415 5.00 -22.50 13.96
CA PHE A 415 5.17 -21.06 14.10
C PHE A 415 6.63 -20.76 14.43
N TYR A 416 7.37 -20.23 13.47
CA TYR A 416 8.77 -19.86 13.62
C TYR A 416 8.90 -18.42 14.05
N ASP A 417 9.96 -18.07 14.76
CA ASP A 417 10.28 -16.66 14.95
C ASP A 417 10.36 -15.97 13.57
N GLU A 418 9.94 -14.71 13.48
CA GLU A 418 9.82 -14.01 12.19
C GLU A 418 11.11 -13.97 11.37
N ASN A 419 12.27 -14.25 11.97
CA ASN A 419 13.58 -14.18 11.33
C ASN A 419 14.25 -15.55 11.19
N PHE A 420 13.58 -16.64 11.57
CA PHE A 420 14.17 -17.99 11.63
C PHE A 420 15.49 -18.03 12.44
N GLY A 421 15.62 -17.14 13.43
CA GLY A 421 16.79 -17.02 14.29
C GLY A 421 17.03 -18.29 15.10
N ASN A 422 18.07 -19.03 14.72
CA ASN A 422 18.43 -20.33 15.30
C ASN A 422 17.34 -21.42 15.12
N ASP A 423 16.55 -21.35 14.05
CA ASP A 423 15.48 -22.33 13.77
C ASP A 423 14.43 -22.43 14.92
N ALA A 424 14.25 -21.33 15.65
CA ALA A 424 13.39 -21.28 16.82
C ALA A 424 11.91 -21.29 16.42
N HIS A 425 11.15 -22.20 17.01
CA HIS A 425 9.71 -22.31 16.76
C HIS A 425 8.93 -22.62 18.04
N LYS A 426 7.64 -22.32 18.00
CA LYS A 426 6.68 -22.58 19.06
C LYS A 426 5.42 -23.21 18.47
N ASN A 427 4.75 -24.02 19.28
CA ASN A 427 3.52 -24.67 18.87
C ASN A 427 2.30 -24.01 19.53
N PHE A 428 1.50 -23.28 18.75
CA PHE A 428 0.27 -22.62 19.20
C PHE A 428 -0.94 -23.47 18.81
N MET A 429 -1.26 -24.47 19.62
CA MET A 429 -2.26 -25.50 19.26
C MET A 429 -3.67 -24.96 19.03
N SER A 430 -4.04 -23.86 19.67
CA SER A 430 -5.32 -23.17 19.43
C SER A 430 -5.37 -22.37 18.12
N ASN A 431 -4.23 -22.17 17.47
CA ASN A 431 -4.06 -21.27 16.33
C ASN A 431 -3.81 -22.03 15.02
N SER A 432 -3.94 -23.36 15.01
CA SER A 432 -3.76 -24.17 13.80
C SER A 432 -4.72 -25.35 13.79
N ILE A 433 -5.38 -25.56 12.65
CA ILE A 433 -6.24 -26.71 12.37
C ILE A 433 -5.78 -27.30 11.05
N ASN A 434 -5.34 -28.57 11.06
CA ASN A 434 -4.94 -29.29 9.85
C ASN A 434 -5.99 -30.33 9.49
N TYR A 435 -6.56 -30.20 8.29
CA TYR A 435 -7.50 -31.14 7.69
C TYR A 435 -6.70 -32.06 6.76
N ALA A 436 -6.01 -33.04 7.35
CA ALA A 436 -5.01 -33.84 6.65
C ALA A 436 -5.56 -34.59 5.42
N GLU A 437 -6.79 -35.09 5.49
CA GLU A 437 -7.45 -35.79 4.37
C GLU A 437 -7.71 -34.86 3.18
N GLU A 438 -7.93 -33.57 3.45
CA GLU A 438 -8.16 -32.53 2.44
C GLU A 438 -6.86 -31.85 1.98
N LYS A 439 -5.71 -32.16 2.61
CA LYS A 439 -4.44 -31.44 2.44
C LYS A 439 -4.63 -29.92 2.55
N ARG A 440 -5.41 -29.53 3.55
CA ARG A 440 -5.77 -28.13 3.83
C ARG A 440 -5.43 -27.80 5.27
N THR A 441 -4.91 -26.60 5.49
CA THR A 441 -4.61 -26.09 6.82
C THR A 441 -5.22 -24.72 6.99
N ARG A 442 -5.72 -24.45 8.19
CA ARG A 442 -6.13 -23.12 8.63
C ARG A 442 -5.31 -22.71 9.83
N ILE A 443 -4.77 -21.51 9.81
CA ILE A 443 -4.03 -20.93 10.94
C ILE A 443 -4.66 -19.61 11.38
N LYS A 444 -4.22 -19.12 12.54
CA LYS A 444 -4.55 -17.79 13.05
C LYS A 444 -3.27 -17.07 13.50
N LEU A 445 -2.93 -15.98 12.81
CA LEU A 445 -1.83 -15.08 13.20
C LEU A 445 -2.42 -13.88 13.96
N ASP A 446 -2.71 -14.07 15.24
CA ASP A 446 -3.30 -13.06 16.13
C ASP A 446 -2.28 -12.50 17.14
N TYR A 447 -2.77 -11.74 18.12
CA TYR A 447 -1.94 -11.20 19.20
C TYR A 447 -1.21 -12.28 20.03
N ALA A 448 -1.70 -13.53 20.08
CA ALA A 448 -1.01 -14.59 20.80
C ALA A 448 0.24 -15.11 20.05
N THR A 449 0.28 -14.92 18.73
CA THR A 449 1.37 -15.35 17.85
C THR A 449 2.28 -14.20 17.40
N LEU A 450 2.15 -13.01 18.00
CA LEU A 450 2.97 -11.85 17.63
C LEU A 450 4.47 -12.16 17.72
N GLY A 451 5.24 -11.79 16.70
CA GLY A 451 6.66 -12.11 16.58
C GLY A 451 6.95 -13.49 15.94
N TYR A 452 5.91 -14.21 15.49
CA TYR A 452 6.04 -15.47 14.78
C TYR A 452 5.39 -15.41 13.39
N ASN A 453 6.03 -16.08 12.44
CA ASN A 453 5.46 -16.44 11.14
C ASN A 453 5.00 -17.90 11.16
N TYR A 454 4.18 -18.31 10.19
CA TYR A 454 3.87 -19.73 10.00
C TYR A 454 4.58 -20.29 8.77
N HIS A 455 5.27 -21.42 8.94
CA HIS A 455 6.12 -22.03 7.92
C HIS A 455 5.68 -23.47 7.63
N PRO A 456 4.74 -23.70 6.69
CA PRO A 456 4.40 -25.04 6.23
C PRO A 456 5.42 -25.56 5.23
N PHE A 457 5.66 -26.87 5.27
CA PHE A 457 6.63 -27.54 4.39
C PHE A 457 6.16 -28.94 3.99
N GLY A 458 6.63 -29.40 2.83
CA GLY A 458 6.39 -30.74 2.31
C GLY A 458 7.49 -31.73 2.70
N SER A 459 7.50 -32.88 2.03
CA SER A 459 8.53 -33.89 2.20
C SER A 459 9.83 -33.49 1.50
N GLN A 460 10.96 -34.05 1.95
CA GLN A 460 12.18 -34.09 1.15
C GLN A 460 12.07 -35.23 0.13
N ILE A 461 12.15 -34.88 -1.15
CA ILE A 461 11.92 -35.77 -2.29
C ILE A 461 13.28 -36.15 -2.89
N ASP A 462 13.51 -37.45 -3.07
CA ASP A 462 14.72 -37.95 -3.73
C ASP A 462 14.54 -37.95 -5.25
N LEU A 463 15.30 -37.11 -5.95
CA LEU A 463 15.18 -36.93 -7.40
C LEU A 463 15.84 -38.06 -8.20
N VAL A 464 16.65 -38.91 -7.57
CA VAL A 464 17.14 -40.16 -8.17
C VAL A 464 16.01 -41.18 -8.20
N GLU A 465 15.24 -41.31 -7.11
CA GLU A 465 14.05 -42.18 -7.05
C GLU A 465 12.96 -41.73 -8.04
N MET A 466 12.82 -40.41 -8.22
CA MET A 466 11.92 -39.83 -9.23
C MET A 466 12.43 -39.98 -10.68
N GLY A 467 13.63 -40.54 -10.87
CA GLY A 467 14.18 -40.81 -12.19
C GLY A 467 14.67 -39.58 -12.95
N LEU A 468 14.85 -38.43 -12.29
CA LEU A 468 15.32 -37.17 -12.89
C LEU A 468 16.85 -37.03 -12.83
N LEU A 469 17.48 -37.68 -11.83
CA LEU A 469 18.94 -37.67 -11.65
C LEU A 469 19.57 -39.04 -11.86
N ASN A 470 20.87 -39.04 -12.14
CA ASN A 470 21.76 -40.20 -12.02
C ASN A 470 22.15 -40.45 -10.56
N GLN A 471 22.72 -41.61 -10.26
CA GLN A 471 23.15 -41.99 -8.90
C GLN A 471 24.22 -41.06 -8.30
N ASP A 472 24.99 -40.37 -9.14
CA ASP A 472 25.98 -39.37 -8.73
C ASP A 472 25.37 -37.98 -8.48
N GLY A 473 24.05 -37.82 -8.65
CA GLY A 473 23.33 -36.56 -8.49
C GLY A 473 23.42 -35.61 -9.70
N SER A 474 24.02 -36.02 -10.82
CA SER A 474 23.92 -35.29 -12.09
C SER A 474 22.51 -35.40 -12.69
N VAL A 475 22.04 -34.34 -13.35
CA VAL A 475 20.75 -34.38 -14.07
C VAL A 475 20.90 -35.28 -15.29
N LYS A 476 19.92 -36.16 -15.54
CA LYS A 476 19.96 -37.04 -16.71
C LYS A 476 20.04 -36.23 -18.01
N ASN A 477 20.69 -36.83 -19.01
CA ASN A 477 20.90 -36.22 -20.33
C ASN A 477 21.66 -34.88 -20.31
N ASN A 478 22.32 -34.52 -19.20
CA ASN A 478 22.97 -33.22 -18.98
C ASN A 478 22.01 -32.04 -19.20
N GLU A 479 20.73 -32.22 -18.87
CA GLU A 479 19.71 -31.18 -18.98
C GLU A 479 19.71 -30.24 -17.77
N THR A 480 19.06 -29.08 -17.93
CA THR A 480 18.72 -28.22 -16.79
C THR A 480 17.48 -28.77 -16.10
N LEU A 481 17.52 -28.83 -14.76
CA LEU A 481 16.38 -29.17 -13.92
C LEU A 481 15.76 -27.89 -13.37
N TYR A 482 14.50 -27.65 -13.71
CA TYR A 482 13.72 -26.55 -13.18
C TYR A 482 12.69 -27.03 -12.16
N ILE A 483 12.36 -26.17 -11.20
CA ILE A 483 11.40 -26.42 -10.13
C ILE A 483 10.31 -25.37 -10.20
N LEU A 484 9.08 -25.79 -9.90
CA LEU A 484 7.95 -24.92 -9.64
C LEU A 484 7.31 -25.35 -8.31
N SER A 485 7.11 -24.41 -7.41
CA SER A 485 6.25 -24.57 -6.23
C SER A 485 4.97 -23.75 -6.42
N GLU A 486 3.84 -24.30 -6.02
CA GLU A 486 2.55 -23.60 -5.96
C GLU A 486 1.76 -23.92 -4.67
N MET A 487 0.94 -22.98 -4.21
CA MET A 487 0.01 -23.16 -3.09
C MET A 487 -1.14 -22.16 -3.21
N ASP A 488 -2.36 -22.60 -2.92
CA ASP A 488 -3.53 -21.73 -2.83
C ASP A 488 -3.69 -21.21 -1.41
N ILE A 489 -4.03 -19.93 -1.27
CA ILE A 489 -4.19 -19.27 0.03
C ILE A 489 -5.29 -18.21 0.00
N ARG A 490 -6.00 -18.05 1.13
CA ARG A 490 -6.99 -16.98 1.34
C ARG A 490 -7.18 -16.65 2.82
N LEU A 491 -7.84 -15.53 3.08
CA LEU A 491 -8.44 -15.19 4.36
C LEU A 491 -9.79 -15.90 4.52
N CYS A 492 -10.15 -16.19 5.76
CA CYS A 492 -11.46 -16.72 6.12
C CYS A 492 -11.83 -16.28 7.54
N VAL A 493 -13.12 -16.26 7.87
CA VAL A 493 -13.55 -16.04 9.25
C VAL A 493 -13.14 -17.25 10.09
N TRP A 494 -12.44 -17.01 11.21
CA TRP A 494 -11.95 -18.08 12.07
C TRP A 494 -13.09 -18.76 12.85
N ASP A 495 -13.92 -17.95 13.52
CA ASP A 495 -15.11 -18.34 14.26
C ASP A 495 -16.32 -17.53 13.77
N ALA A 496 -17.25 -18.22 13.08
CA ALA A 496 -18.46 -17.61 12.53
C ALA A 496 -19.46 -17.12 13.60
N SER A 497 -19.25 -17.47 14.88
CA SER A 497 -20.06 -16.98 16.00
C SER A 497 -19.62 -15.61 16.52
N GLN A 498 -18.44 -15.14 16.12
CA GLN A 498 -17.87 -13.84 16.52
C GLN A 498 -17.96 -12.83 15.36
N PRO A 499 -18.00 -11.52 15.65
CA PRO A 499 -17.90 -10.50 14.61
C PRO A 499 -16.68 -10.72 13.71
N SER A 500 -16.85 -10.47 12.41
CA SER A 500 -15.76 -10.57 11.45
C SER A 500 -14.88 -9.32 11.52
N ASP A 501 -13.57 -9.51 11.52
CA ASP A 501 -12.54 -8.46 11.38
C ASP A 501 -11.70 -8.67 10.10
N ILE A 502 -12.23 -9.43 9.14
CA ILE A 502 -11.50 -9.88 7.94
C ILE A 502 -11.06 -8.75 7.02
N ASP A 503 -11.81 -7.65 6.96
CA ASP A 503 -11.46 -6.49 6.11
C ASP A 503 -10.27 -5.69 6.68
N GLU A 504 -9.90 -5.96 7.94
CA GLU A 504 -8.79 -5.34 8.66
C GLU A 504 -7.51 -6.17 8.56
N ALA A 505 -7.63 -7.45 8.19
CA ALA A 505 -6.54 -8.40 8.15
C ALA A 505 -5.56 -8.06 7.03
N LYS A 506 -4.29 -7.84 7.40
CA LYS A 506 -3.20 -7.57 6.46
C LYS A 506 -2.08 -8.58 6.66
N TYR A 507 -2.12 -9.63 5.84
CA TYR A 507 -1.17 -10.73 5.86
C TYR A 507 -0.56 -10.94 4.48
N VAL A 508 0.66 -11.45 4.44
CA VAL A 508 1.37 -11.79 3.22
C VAL A 508 1.88 -13.20 3.27
N ALA A 509 1.94 -13.86 2.13
CA ALA A 509 2.56 -15.17 2.01
C ALA A 509 3.37 -15.30 0.74
N ASN A 510 4.41 -16.11 0.80
CA ASN A 510 5.13 -16.56 -0.38
C ASN A 510 5.21 -18.09 -0.41
N ILE A 511 5.85 -18.60 -1.46
CA ILE A 511 6.22 -20.01 -1.53
C ILE A 511 7.65 -20.13 -2.04
N GLY A 512 8.30 -21.24 -1.71
CA GLY A 512 9.66 -21.52 -2.10
C GLY A 512 9.94 -23.01 -2.10
N ALA A 513 11.22 -23.34 -2.28
CA ALA A 513 11.74 -24.68 -2.17
C ALA A 513 13.21 -24.63 -1.80
N ASP A 514 13.70 -25.73 -1.25
CA ASP A 514 15.11 -25.94 -0.94
C ASP A 514 15.63 -27.15 -1.70
N TRP A 515 16.83 -27.02 -2.26
CA TRP A 515 17.69 -28.14 -2.58
C TRP A 515 18.21 -28.75 -1.28
N TRP A 516 18.27 -30.08 -1.25
CA TRP A 516 18.87 -30.86 -0.17
C TRP A 516 19.96 -31.73 -0.73
N ARG A 517 21.06 -31.90 0.02
CA ARG A 517 22.15 -32.77 -0.42
C ARG A 517 21.67 -34.21 -0.63
N GLU A 518 20.87 -34.70 0.31
CA GLU A 518 20.16 -35.98 0.27
C GLU A 518 18.94 -35.94 1.19
N LYS A 519 18.00 -36.88 1.00
CA LYS A 519 16.78 -36.99 1.79
C LYS A 519 17.09 -37.39 3.24
N GLY A 520 16.41 -36.76 4.18
CA GLY A 520 16.49 -37.04 5.62
C GLY A 520 17.45 -36.13 6.39
N LEU A 521 18.19 -35.26 5.70
CA LEU A 521 19.04 -34.27 6.36
C LEU A 521 18.20 -33.21 7.07
N GLN A 522 18.77 -32.63 8.12
CA GLN A 522 18.18 -31.51 8.85
C GLN A 522 18.83 -30.20 8.41
N TRP A 523 18.13 -29.09 8.60
CA TRP A 523 18.70 -27.77 8.33
C TRP A 523 19.96 -27.54 9.18
N THR A 524 20.96 -26.89 8.60
CA THR A 524 22.18 -26.50 9.32
C THR A 524 22.51 -25.04 9.03
N PRO A 525 22.93 -24.23 10.04
CA PRO A 525 23.22 -22.80 9.86
C PRO A 525 24.32 -22.47 8.83
N ASP A 526 25.17 -23.44 8.52
CA ASP A 526 26.28 -23.32 7.57
C ASP A 526 25.86 -23.61 6.11
N TRP A 527 24.57 -23.86 5.86
CA TRP A 527 24.00 -24.16 4.54
C TRP A 527 24.66 -25.34 3.82
N ASN A 528 25.26 -26.25 4.60
CA ASN A 528 25.83 -27.47 4.07
C ASN A 528 24.74 -28.49 3.76
N SER A 529 23.65 -28.55 4.52
CA SER A 529 22.61 -29.58 4.33
C SER A 529 21.59 -29.22 3.25
N ASN A 530 21.24 -27.94 3.17
CA ASN A 530 20.26 -27.38 2.24
C ASN A 530 20.73 -26.03 1.67
N LYS A 531 20.13 -25.65 0.53
CA LYS A 531 20.23 -24.32 -0.09
C LYS A 531 18.89 -24.01 -0.72
N ASP A 532 18.48 -22.76 -0.72
CA ASP A 532 17.24 -22.36 -1.37
C ASP A 532 17.31 -22.56 -2.89
N VAL A 533 16.18 -22.98 -3.46
CA VAL A 533 15.92 -22.87 -4.89
C VAL A 533 15.66 -21.41 -5.19
N CYS A 534 14.51 -20.88 -4.77
CA CYS A 534 14.22 -19.45 -4.75
C CYS A 534 13.22 -19.15 -3.63
N VAL A 535 13.14 -17.88 -3.28
CA VAL A 535 12.11 -17.26 -2.45
C VAL A 535 11.17 -16.52 -3.39
N GLY A 536 9.94 -17.02 -3.54
CA GLY A 536 8.93 -16.39 -4.40
C GLY A 536 8.44 -15.05 -3.87
N GLN A 537 7.78 -14.29 -4.73
CA GLN A 537 7.14 -13.02 -4.40
C GLN A 537 6.13 -13.20 -3.26
N PHE A 538 6.21 -12.34 -2.24
CA PHE A 538 5.15 -12.22 -1.25
C PHE A 538 3.92 -11.60 -1.91
N ARG A 539 2.80 -12.31 -1.80
CA ARG A 539 1.47 -11.90 -2.24
C ARG A 539 0.65 -11.49 -1.03
N THR A 540 -0.19 -10.48 -1.17
CA THR A 540 -1.18 -10.17 -0.12
C THR A 540 -2.27 -11.22 -0.13
N ILE A 541 -2.69 -11.63 1.07
CA ILE A 541 -3.73 -12.63 1.24
C ILE A 541 -5.08 -11.90 1.28
N THR A 542 -6.00 -12.31 0.40
CA THR A 542 -7.35 -11.75 0.25
C THR A 542 -8.41 -12.77 0.62
N GLN A 543 -9.68 -12.38 0.65
CA GLN A 543 -10.79 -13.33 0.86
C GLN A 543 -10.94 -14.33 -0.28
N ASP A 544 -10.60 -13.92 -1.51
CA ASP A 544 -10.54 -14.80 -2.66
C ASP A 544 -9.29 -15.68 -2.64
N TRP A 545 -9.43 -16.89 -3.17
CA TRP A 545 -8.32 -17.81 -3.39
C TRP A 545 -7.29 -17.19 -4.33
N LYS A 546 -6.07 -17.01 -3.85
CA LYS A 546 -4.90 -16.66 -4.66
C LYS A 546 -3.95 -17.83 -4.72
N ARG A 547 -3.31 -18.01 -5.87
CA ARG A 547 -2.19 -18.95 -6.03
C ARG A 547 -0.87 -18.24 -5.86
N LEU A 548 -0.01 -18.80 -5.02
CA LEU A 548 1.40 -18.42 -4.87
C LEU A 548 2.23 -19.25 -5.86
N TYR A 549 3.27 -18.65 -6.44
CA TYR A 549 4.22 -19.36 -7.29
C TYR A 549 5.65 -19.06 -6.88
N MET A 550 6.53 -20.03 -7.12
CA MET A 550 7.97 -19.84 -7.18
C MET A 550 8.52 -20.74 -8.27
N THR A 551 9.34 -20.20 -9.16
CA THR A 551 10.09 -21.01 -10.11
C THR A 551 11.49 -20.46 -10.35
N ASN A 552 12.45 -21.35 -10.62
CA ASN A 552 13.77 -20.99 -11.13
C ASN A 552 13.83 -20.97 -12.67
N VAL A 553 12.70 -21.11 -13.36
CA VAL A 553 12.61 -20.90 -14.82
C VAL A 553 12.81 -19.42 -15.13
N PRO A 554 13.81 -19.05 -15.94
CA PRO A 554 14.01 -17.66 -16.35
C PRO A 554 12.84 -17.11 -17.14
N SER A 555 12.45 -15.85 -16.88
CA SER A 555 11.38 -15.15 -17.60
C SER A 555 11.51 -15.23 -19.14
N ALA A 556 12.76 -15.23 -19.65
CA ALA A 556 13.07 -15.24 -21.08
C ALA A 556 12.66 -16.53 -21.82
N ILE A 557 12.53 -17.65 -21.10
CA ILE A 557 12.16 -18.96 -21.67
C ILE A 557 10.85 -19.49 -21.07
N TYR A 558 10.13 -18.65 -20.32
CA TYR A 558 8.89 -19.02 -19.65
C TYR A 558 7.87 -19.63 -20.62
N GLU A 559 7.59 -18.96 -21.75
CA GLU A 559 6.58 -19.45 -22.71
C GLU A 559 6.97 -20.82 -23.31
N GLU A 560 8.26 -21.08 -23.50
CA GLU A 560 8.74 -22.37 -24.03
C GLU A 560 8.49 -23.50 -23.04
N ILE A 561 8.79 -23.27 -21.76
CA ILE A 561 8.73 -24.30 -20.71
C ILE A 561 7.30 -24.49 -20.18
N PHE A 562 6.51 -23.42 -20.07
CA PHE A 562 5.16 -23.46 -19.48
C PHE A 562 4.04 -23.73 -20.48
N LYS A 563 4.32 -23.82 -21.80
CA LYS A 563 3.30 -24.09 -22.83
C LYS A 563 2.45 -25.34 -22.54
N ASP A 564 3.06 -26.37 -21.94
CA ASP A 564 2.42 -27.65 -21.65
C ASP A 564 2.17 -27.84 -20.13
N PHE A 565 2.37 -26.80 -19.32
CA PHE A 565 2.15 -26.90 -17.87
C PHE A 565 0.65 -27.01 -17.55
N PRO A 566 0.22 -27.99 -16.73
CA PRO A 566 -1.18 -28.22 -16.46
C PRO A 566 -1.72 -27.27 -15.37
N PHE A 567 -1.85 -25.97 -15.65
CA PHE A 567 -2.33 -24.95 -14.69
C PHE A 567 -3.69 -25.27 -14.01
N ASN A 568 -4.49 -26.16 -14.61
CA ASN A 568 -5.83 -26.52 -14.14
C ASN A 568 -5.90 -27.84 -13.35
N GLN A 569 -4.76 -28.46 -12.98
CA GLN A 569 -4.72 -29.72 -12.22
C GLN A 569 -4.53 -29.53 -10.72
#